data_AF-A0AAD6H0K1-F1
#
_entry.id   AF-A0AAD6H0K1-F1
#
_cell.length_a   1.000
_cell.length_b   1.000
_cell.length_c   1.000
_cell.angle_alpha   90.00
_cell.angle_beta   90.00
_cell.angle_gamma   90.00
#
_symmetry.space_group_name_H-M   'P 1'
#
loop_
_entity.id
_entity.type
_entity.pdbx_description
1 polymer ?
#
loop_
_entity_poly.entity_id
_entity_poly.type
_entity_poly.pdbx_seq_one_letter_code
_entity_poly.pdbx_strand_id
1 'polypeptide(L)'
;MEPRGEREHWKVQEAEAKQMLYDYLTMPEGHMLHPKRYSNSITNSLVIGIRTKAVHDEYIKKLFYLMDKWSLVQEFGTTPPVASFALLRYVPQWLLGN
;
A
#
# COMPACT_ATOMS: atom_id res chain seq x y z
N MET A 1 -5.80 -3.09 -29.98
CA MET A 1 -5.04 -1.84 -29.75
C MET A 1 -4.73 -1.80 -28.27
N GLU A 2 -3.55 -2.26 -27.85
CA GLU A 2 -3.17 -2.13 -26.43
C GLU A 2 -2.99 -0.64 -26.10
N PRO A 3 -3.60 -0.16 -25.01
CA PRO A 3 -3.54 1.24 -24.62
C PRO A 3 -2.08 1.63 -24.41
N ARG A 4 -1.72 2.83 -24.90
CA ARG A 4 -0.36 3.41 -24.85
C ARG A 4 0.31 3.36 -23.47
N GLY A 5 -0.46 3.21 -22.39
CA GLY A 5 0.02 3.07 -21.02
C GLY A 5 0.86 1.80 -20.78
N GLU A 6 0.41 0.63 -21.25
CA GLU A 6 1.12 -0.65 -21.00
C GLU A 6 2.55 -0.67 -21.56
N ARG A 7 2.78 0.01 -22.68
CA ARG A 7 4.08 0.02 -23.37
C ARG A 7 5.20 0.74 -22.63
N GLU A 8 4.90 1.59 -21.65
CA GLU A 8 5.91 2.36 -20.92
C GLU A 8 6.06 1.91 -19.46
N HIS A 9 5.06 1.23 -18.89
CA HIS A 9 5.09 0.78 -17.50
C HIS A 9 6.14 -0.31 -17.26
N TRP A 10 6.40 -1.18 -18.24
CA TRP A 10 7.37 -2.27 -18.11
C TRP A 10 8.79 -1.76 -17.85
N LYS A 11 9.19 -0.61 -18.42
CA LYS A 11 10.52 -0.01 -18.22
C LYS A 11 10.75 0.38 -16.77
N VAL A 12 9.72 0.92 -16.12
CA VAL A 12 9.75 1.31 -14.70
C VAL A 12 9.83 0.06 -13.83
N GLN A 13 9.02 -0.96 -14.13
CA GLN A 13 9.06 -2.23 -13.41
C GLN A 13 10.43 -2.91 -13.51
N GLU A 14 11.03 -2.94 -14.71
CA GLU A 14 12.34 -3.53 -14.95
C GLU A 14 13.45 -2.77 -14.20
N ALA A 15 13.41 -1.43 -14.23
CA ALA A 15 14.38 -0.60 -13.51
C ALA A 15 14.31 -0.80 -11.99
N GLU A 16 13.10 -0.86 -11.42
CA GLU A 16 12.90 -1.11 -9.99
C GLU A 16 13.21 -2.56 -9.61
N ALA A 17 12.99 -3.53 -10.51
CA ALA A 17 13.35 -4.93 -10.28
C ALA A 17 14.87 -5.12 -10.24
N LYS A 18 15.61 -4.48 -11.15
CA LYS A 18 17.09 -4.45 -11.13
C LYS A 18 17.61 -3.86 -9.82
N GLN A 19 16.99 -2.77 -9.35
CA GLN A 19 17.35 -2.15 -8.09
C GLN A 19 17.04 -3.06 -6.88
N MET A 20 15.90 -3.73 -6.88
CA MET A 20 15.54 -4.69 -5.83
C MET A 20 16.54 -5.84 -5.77
N LEU A 21 16.94 -6.40 -6.92
CA LEU A 21 17.96 -7.45 -7.01
C LEU A 21 19.31 -6.98 -6.47
N TYR A 22 19.70 -5.74 -6.77
CA TYR A 22 20.90 -5.13 -6.20
C TYR A 22 20.81 -4.99 -4.68
N ASP A 23 19.67 -4.55 -4.15
CA ASP A 23 19.44 -4.39 -2.72
C ASP A 23 19.46 -5.76 -1.99
N TYR A 24 19.00 -6.84 -2.64
CA TYR A 24 19.14 -8.21 -2.11
C TYR A 24 20.58 -8.68 -1.97
N LEU A 25 21.44 -8.32 -2.93
CA LEU A 25 22.86 -8.70 -2.93
C LEU A 25 23.67 -7.84 -1.96
N THR A 26 23.31 -6.57 -1.79
CA THR A 26 24.05 -5.62 -0.94
C THR A 26 23.60 -5.60 0.51
N MET A 27 22.31 -5.83 0.75
CA MET A 27 21.72 -5.78 2.10
C MET A 27 20.73 -6.94 2.32
N PRO A 28 21.23 -8.17 2.48
CA PRO A 28 20.36 -9.36 2.61
C PRO A 28 19.51 -9.35 3.89
N GLU A 29 19.93 -8.64 4.93
CA GLU A 29 19.19 -8.52 6.20
C GLU A 29 17.82 -7.84 6.01
N GLY A 30 17.67 -7.04 4.96
CA GLY A 30 16.45 -6.31 4.62
C GLY A 30 15.46 -7.07 3.72
N HIS A 31 15.54 -8.40 3.60
CA HIS A 31 14.83 -9.15 2.55
C HIS A 31 13.31 -8.89 2.46
N MET A 32 12.63 -8.56 3.57
CA MET A 32 11.18 -8.25 3.57
C MET A 32 10.90 -6.79 3.21
N LEU A 33 11.89 -5.92 3.38
CA LEU A 33 11.76 -4.49 3.10
C LEU A 33 11.94 -4.20 1.60
N HIS A 34 12.74 -5.00 0.90
CA HIS A 34 13.03 -4.80 -0.52
C HIS A 34 11.79 -4.95 -1.43
N PRO A 35 10.94 -6.00 -1.29
CA PRO A 35 9.67 -6.08 -2.01
C PRO A 35 8.72 -4.93 -1.66
N LYS A 36 8.73 -4.51 -0.39
CA LYS A 36 7.90 -3.41 0.12
C LYS A 36 8.25 -2.10 -0.59
N ARG A 37 9.55 -1.81 -0.74
CA ARG A 37 10.06 -0.67 -1.50
C ARG A 37 9.75 -0.81 -2.99
N TYR A 38 9.97 -1.99 -3.58
CA TYR A 38 9.71 -2.26 -5.00
C TYR A 38 8.26 -1.93 -5.38
N SER A 39 7.29 -2.49 -4.66
CA SER A 39 5.87 -2.23 -4.91
C SER A 39 5.52 -0.76 -4.76
N ASN A 40 6.02 -0.11 -3.70
CA ASN A 40 5.71 1.29 -3.45
C ASN A 40 6.32 2.21 -4.52
N SER A 41 7.55 1.93 -4.95
CA SER A 41 8.25 2.69 -5.98
C SER A 41 7.56 2.61 -7.34
N ILE A 42 7.03 1.44 -7.72
CA ILE A 42 6.23 1.26 -8.93
C ILE A 42 4.93 2.05 -8.82
N THR A 43 4.15 1.87 -7.75
CA THR A 43 2.87 2.59 -7.60
C THR A 43 3.07 4.10 -7.61
N ASN A 44 4.07 4.60 -6.88
CA ASN A 44 4.33 6.04 -6.79
C ASN A 44 4.84 6.61 -8.12
N SER A 45 5.65 5.84 -8.88
CA SER A 45 6.12 6.26 -10.21
C SER A 45 5.02 6.22 -11.26
N LEU A 46 4.09 5.27 -11.18
CA LEU A 46 3.00 5.12 -12.15
C LEU A 46 1.81 6.05 -11.87
N VAL A 47 1.46 6.26 -10.61
CA VAL A 47 0.27 7.02 -10.19
C VAL A 47 0.59 8.48 -9.93
N ILE A 48 1.70 8.75 -9.22
CA ILE A 48 2.05 10.10 -8.74
C ILE A 48 3.16 10.74 -9.58
N GLY A 49 3.93 9.93 -10.32
CA GLY A 49 5.06 10.40 -11.14
C GLY A 49 6.32 10.74 -10.33
N ILE A 50 6.39 10.33 -9.05
CA ILE A 50 7.54 10.60 -8.17
C ILE A 50 8.23 9.28 -7.81
N ARG A 51 9.53 9.18 -8.14
CA ARG A 51 10.34 8.00 -7.80
C ARG A 51 10.81 8.05 -6.36
N THR A 52 10.58 6.96 -5.62
CA THR A 52 11.05 6.87 -4.24
C THR A 52 12.48 6.34 -4.17
N LYS A 53 13.41 7.15 -3.64
CA LYS A 53 14.86 6.88 -3.74
C LYS A 53 15.37 5.82 -2.76
N ALA A 54 14.75 5.66 -1.59
CA ALA A 54 15.24 4.76 -0.54
C ALA A 54 14.12 4.12 0.28
N VAL A 55 14.40 2.94 0.84
CA VAL A 55 13.52 2.18 1.75
C VAL A 55 13.10 3.01 2.98
N HIS A 56 13.96 3.96 3.41
CA HIS A 56 13.79 4.73 4.63
C HIS A 56 13.25 6.14 4.44
N ASP A 57 12.75 6.48 3.25
CA ASP A 57 12.14 7.79 3.02
C ASP A 57 10.98 8.01 4.02
N GLU A 58 10.90 9.21 4.58
CA GLU A 58 9.88 9.59 5.57
C GLU A 58 8.47 9.44 4.98
N TYR A 59 8.35 9.66 3.67
CA TYR A 59 7.11 9.44 2.92
C TYR A 59 6.65 7.98 2.96
N ILE A 60 7.57 7.02 2.74
CA ILE A 60 7.26 5.58 2.78
C ILE A 60 6.78 5.17 4.18
N LYS A 61 7.46 5.66 5.22
CA LYS A 61 7.10 5.35 6.61
C LYS A 61 5.70 5.87 6.96
N LYS A 62 5.38 7.11 6.57
CA LYS A 62 4.04 7.68 6.77
C LYS A 62 2.97 6.93 5.98
N LEU A 63 3.25 6.54 4.74
CA LEU A 63 2.32 5.78 3.92
C LEU A 63 2.03 4.41 4.56
N PHE A 64 3.06 3.66 4.95
CA PHE A 64 2.84 2.36 5.59
C PHE A 64 2.20 2.47 6.96
N TYR A 65 2.49 3.52 7.73
CA TYR A 65 1.79 3.81 8.97
C TYR A 65 0.29 4.05 8.72
N LEU A 66 -0.06 4.83 7.69
CA LEU A 66 -1.45 5.05 7.32
C LEU A 66 -2.12 3.75 6.83
N MET A 67 -1.45 2.95 6.01
CA MET A 67 -1.98 1.68 5.53
C MET A 67 -2.21 0.68 6.67
N ASP A 68 -1.34 0.66 7.68
CA ASP A 68 -1.51 -0.17 8.87
C ASP A 68 -2.75 0.23 9.67
N LYS A 69 -2.92 1.54 9.91
CA LYS A 69 -4.13 2.09 10.56
C LYS A 69 -5.38 1.86 9.73
N TRP A 70 -5.29 1.95 8.41
CA TRP A 70 -6.39 1.69 7.49
C TRP A 70 -6.78 0.20 7.48
N SER A 71 -5.79 -0.70 7.53
CA SER A 71 -6.01 -2.14 7.64
C SER A 71 -6.78 -2.49 8.91
N LEU A 72 -6.44 -1.88 10.05
CA LEU A 72 -7.18 -2.06 11.31
C LEU A 72 -8.64 -1.61 11.23
N VAL A 73 -8.95 -0.58 10.42
CA VAL A 73 -10.33 -0.14 10.20
C VAL A 73 -11.08 -1.10 9.27
N GLN A 74 -10.38 -1.71 8.32
CA GLN A 74 -10.94 -2.65 7.33
C GLN A 74 -10.98 -4.11 7.79
N GLU A 75 -10.28 -4.50 8.85
CA GLU A 75 -10.39 -5.84 9.42
C GLU A 75 -11.86 -6.14 9.79
N PHE A 76 -12.38 -7.24 9.24
CA PHE A 76 -13.75 -7.68 9.45
C PHE A 76 -13.97 -7.97 10.94
N GLY A 77 -14.69 -7.07 11.61
CA GLY A 77 -14.96 -7.13 13.04
C GLY A 77 -15.26 -5.77 13.66
N THR A 78 -14.75 -4.68 13.06
CA THR A 78 -15.00 -3.29 13.48
C THR A 78 -15.86 -2.49 12.52
N THR A 79 -16.26 -3.03 11.37
CA THR A 79 -17.40 -2.50 10.61
C THR A 79 -18.67 -2.87 11.39
N PRO A 80 -19.29 -1.92 12.11
CA PRO A 80 -20.54 -2.24 12.79
C PRO A 80 -21.55 -2.75 11.74
N PRO A 81 -22.45 -3.70 12.09
CA PRO A 81 -23.43 -4.28 11.16
C PRO A 81 -24.32 -3.26 10.43
N VAL A 82 -24.26 -2.00 10.88
CA VAL A 82 -24.77 -0.78 10.26
C VAL A 82 -24.42 -0.64 8.77
N ALA A 83 -23.26 -1.15 8.32
CA ALA A 83 -22.87 -1.06 6.90
C ALA A 83 -23.62 -2.07 6.00
N SER A 84 -23.96 -3.25 6.52
CA SER A 84 -24.71 -4.29 5.79
C SER A 84 -26.22 -4.13 5.94
N PHE A 85 -26.67 -3.51 7.02
CA PHE A 85 -28.09 -3.23 7.29
C PHE A 85 -28.26 -1.75 7.63
N ALA A 86 -28.70 -0.96 6.64
CA ALA A 86 -28.95 0.48 6.81
C ALA A 86 -29.91 0.82 7.99
N LEU A 87 -30.75 -0.15 8.38
CA LEU A 87 -31.66 -0.04 9.52
C LEU A 87 -30.94 0.05 10.88
N LEU A 88 -29.76 -0.55 11.05
CA LEU A 88 -28.99 -0.44 12.29
C LEU A 88 -28.36 0.95 12.51
N ARG A 89 -28.40 1.85 11.50
CA ARG A 89 -27.91 3.24 11.64
C ARG A 89 -28.82 4.12 12.51
N TYR A 90 -30.06 3.70 12.70
CA TYR A 90 -31.06 4.42 13.50
C TYR A 90 -31.13 3.94 14.96
N VAL A 91 -30.43 2.86 15.30
CA VAL A 91 -30.42 2.34 16.67
C VAL A 91 -29.35 3.09 17.48
N PRO A 92 -29.72 3.81 18.55
CA PRO A 92 -28.75 4.50 19.40
C PRO A 92 -27.75 3.51 20.00
N GLN A 93 -26.47 3.91 20.03
CA GLN A 93 -25.34 3.07 20.44
C GLN A 93 -25.47 2.46 21.86
N TRP A 94 -26.34 3.01 22.71
CA TRP A 94 -26.63 2.49 24.06
C TRP A 94 -27.28 1.09 24.09
N LEU A 95 -27.86 0.63 22.97
CA LEU A 95 -28.55 -0.66 22.87
C LEU A 95 -27.57 -1.77 22.45
N LEU A 96 -26.42 -1.38 21.90
CA LEU A 96 -25.37 -2.27 21.41
C LEU A 96 -24.33 -2.62 22.50
N GLY A 97 -24.62 -2.29 23.77
CA GLY A 97 -23.90 -2.80 24.93
C GLY A 97 -22.48 -2.25 25.07
N ASN A 98 -22.34 -0.92 25.17
CA ASN A 98 -21.16 -0.31 25.80
C ASN A 98 -21.51 0.18 27.20
#